data_AF-A0A9E2XRB3-F1
#
_entry.id   AF-A0A9E2XRB3-F1
#
_cell.length_a   1.000
_cell.length_b   1.000
_cell.length_c   1.000
_cell.angle_alpha   90.00
_cell.angle_beta   90.00
_cell.angle_gamma   90.00
#
_symmetry.space_group_name_H-M   'P 1'
#
loop_
_entity.id
_entity.type
_entity.pdbx_description
1 polymer ?
#
loop_
_entity_poly.entity_id
_entity_poly.type
_entity_poly.pdbx_seq_one_letter_code
_entity_poly.pdbx_strand_id
1 'polypeptide(L)'
;MGLSIDRLPAVLAETGNTRSPHYDRVARGLFTKPIKLGRRAAGWPSHEVEALVAASVAGLDEISIRALVEQLHASRPRLLAQQLEKLGLADPTKPGV
;
A
#
# COMPACT_ATOMS: atom_id res chain seq x y z
N MET A 1 10.04 -1.19 -12.36
CA MET A 1 9.83 -1.03 -10.90
C MET A 1 9.58 -2.40 -10.28
N GLY A 2 10.35 -2.77 -9.26
CA GLY A 2 10.12 -3.99 -8.46
C GLY A 2 9.15 -3.73 -7.30
N LEU A 3 8.76 -4.77 -6.58
CA LEU A 3 8.01 -4.60 -5.33
C LEU A 3 8.99 -4.29 -4.19
N SER A 4 8.90 -3.09 -3.64
CA SER A 4 9.61 -2.65 -2.44
C SER A 4 8.64 -2.28 -1.33
N ILE A 5 9.12 -2.34 -0.08
CA ILE A 5 8.34 -1.98 1.11
C ILE A 5 9.05 -0.88 1.88
N ASP A 6 8.34 0.23 2.08
CA ASP A 6 8.82 1.37 2.85
C ASP A 6 8.45 1.25 4.33
N ARG A 7 9.43 1.62 5.16
CA ARG A 7 9.25 1.74 6.60
C ARG A 7 8.70 3.12 6.92
N LEU A 8 8.09 3.25 8.10
CA LEU A 8 7.48 4.52 8.55
C LEU A 8 8.36 5.76 8.27
N PRO A 9 9.68 5.79 8.54
CA PRO A 9 10.49 6.99 8.24
C PRO A 9 10.47 7.41 6.76
N ALA A 10 10.54 6.45 5.82
CA ALA A 10 10.48 6.73 4.39
C ALA A 10 9.09 7.22 3.98
N VAL A 11 8.03 6.56 4.46
CA VAL A 11 6.65 6.98 4.20
C VAL A 11 6.36 8.39 4.73
N LEU A 12 6.89 8.75 5.90
CA LEU A 12 6.75 10.10 6.45
C LEU A 12 7.51 11.14 5.61
N ALA A 13 8.71 10.81 5.12
CA ALA A 13 9.49 11.68 4.25
C ALA A 13 8.76 11.94 2.92
N GLU A 14 8.17 10.92 2.31
CA GLU A 14 7.45 11.05 1.04
C GLU A 14 6.10 11.77 1.18
N THR A 15 5.37 11.47 2.25
CA THR A 15 4.04 12.08 2.46
C THR A 15 4.11 13.45 3.11
N GLY A 16 5.29 13.89 3.58
CA GLY A 16 5.47 15.15 4.32
C GLY A 16 4.78 15.19 5.68
N ASN A 17 4.32 14.05 6.20
CA ASN A 17 3.58 13.97 7.46
C ASN A 17 4.51 13.67 8.64
N THR A 18 4.04 14.02 9.84
CA THR A 18 4.58 13.45 11.08
C THR A 18 3.82 12.18 11.45
N ARG A 19 4.32 11.47 12.46
CA ARG A 19 3.80 10.15 12.85
C ARG A 19 2.31 10.15 13.23
N SER A 20 1.86 11.12 14.04
CA SER A 20 0.46 11.14 14.50
C SER A 20 -0.51 11.38 13.34
N PRO A 21 -0.37 12.45 12.53
CA PRO A 21 -1.21 12.68 11.36
C PRO A 21 -1.23 11.49 10.39
N HIS A 22 -0.10 10.81 10.21
CA HIS A 22 -0.05 9.64 9.35
C HIS A 22 -0.96 8.52 9.86
N TYR A 23 -0.91 8.19 11.15
CA TYR A 23 -1.79 7.17 11.71
C TYR A 23 -3.25 7.63 11.79
N ASP A 24 -3.51 8.92 11.99
CA ASP A 24 -4.87 9.47 11.91
C ASP A 24 -5.45 9.31 10.50
N ARG A 25 -4.65 9.54 9.45
CA ARG A 25 -5.04 9.27 8.06
C ARG A 25 -5.31 7.79 7.82
N VAL A 26 -4.47 6.89 8.34
CA VAL A 26 -4.70 5.44 8.24
C VAL A 26 -6.00 5.04 8.95
N ALA A 27 -6.24 5.54 10.16
CA ALA A 27 -7.47 5.26 10.93
C ALA A 27 -8.72 5.80 10.21
N ARG A 28 -8.59 6.97 9.58
CA ARG A 28 -9.63 7.56 8.75
C ARG A 28 -9.75 6.91 7.37
N GLY A 29 -8.93 5.93 6.97
CA GLY A 29 -9.00 5.33 5.64
C GLY A 29 -8.55 6.24 4.49
N LEU A 30 -7.80 7.31 4.81
CA LEU A 30 -7.16 8.22 3.85
C LEU A 30 -5.72 7.81 3.50
N PHE A 31 -5.32 6.64 3.99
CA PHE A 31 -4.06 6.00 3.68
C PHE A 31 -4.19 4.49 3.87
N THR A 32 -3.38 3.73 3.13
CA THR A 32 -3.39 2.26 3.22
C THR A 32 -2.95 1.76 4.59
N LYS A 33 -3.50 0.62 5.03
CA LYS A 33 -3.03 -0.08 6.24
C LYS A 33 -1.65 -0.70 6.00
N PRO A 34 -0.71 -0.62 6.96
CA PRO A 34 0.59 -1.24 6.80
C PRO A 34 0.49 -2.76 6.73
N ILE A 35 1.40 -3.37 5.98
CA ILE A 35 1.66 -4.81 6.02
C ILE A 35 2.60 -5.14 7.19
N LYS A 36 2.32 -6.22 7.92
CA LYS A 36 3.22 -6.71 8.96
C LYS A 36 4.39 -7.42 8.29
N LEU A 37 5.60 -6.96 8.57
CA LEU A 37 6.86 -7.57 8.14
C LEU A 37 7.44 -8.49 9.23
N GLY A 38 6.91 -8.44 10.45
CA GLY A 38 7.31 -9.29 11.56
C GLY A 38 6.71 -8.81 12.87
N ARG A 39 7.12 -9.42 13.99
CA ARG A 39 6.55 -9.17 15.32
C ARG A 39 6.57 -7.70 15.77
N ARG A 40 7.61 -6.95 15.38
CA ARG A 40 7.80 -5.53 15.75
C ARG A 40 7.89 -4.61 14.54
N ALA A 41 7.50 -5.11 13.37
CA ALA A 41 7.90 -4.54 12.09
C ALA A 41 6.70 -4.46 11.15
N ALA A 42 6.45 -3.27 10.62
CA ALA A 42 5.41 -3.03 9.63
C ALA A 42 5.90 -2.02 8.58
N GLY A 43 5.34 -2.07 7.39
CA GLY A 43 5.69 -1.19 6.28
C GLY A 43 4.56 -1.07 5.26
N TRP A 44 4.79 -0.29 4.21
CA TRP A 44 3.85 -0.04 3.13
C TRP A 44 4.49 -0.38 1.79
N PRO A 45 3.79 -1.03 0.86
CA PRO A 45 4.31 -1.18 -0.49
C PRO A 45 4.58 0.19 -1.12
N SER A 46 5.77 0.41 -1.68
CA SER A 46 6.19 1.74 -2.17
C SER A 46 5.25 2.31 -3.21
N HIS A 47 4.77 1.47 -4.13
CA HIS A 47 3.81 1.89 -5.15
C HIS A 47 2.45 2.36 -4.57
N GLU A 48 2.02 1.85 -3.41
CA GLU A 48 0.81 2.34 -2.72
C GLU A 48 1.06 3.74 -2.14
N VAL A 49 2.25 3.97 -1.58
CA VAL A 49 2.68 5.27 -1.05
C VAL A 49 2.73 6.29 -2.18
N GLU A 50 3.44 5.98 -3.27
CA GLU A 50 3.56 6.82 -4.47
C GLU A 50 2.18 7.18 -5.04
N ALA A 51 1.25 6.21 -5.16
CA ALA A 51 -0.09 6.44 -5.66
C ALA A 51 -0.90 7.41 -4.77
N LEU A 52 -0.77 7.28 -3.45
CA LEU A 52 -1.48 8.15 -2.49
C LEU A 52 -0.87 9.55 -2.39
N VAL A 53 0.45 9.66 -2.56
CA VAL A 53 1.13 10.95 -2.69
C VAL A 53 0.69 11.63 -3.97
N ALA A 54 0.69 10.93 -5.11
CA ALA A 54 0.21 11.45 -6.39
C ALA A 54 -1.27 11.89 -6.31
N ALA A 55 -2.12 11.11 -5.65
CA ALA A 55 -3.51 11.47 -5.40
C ALA A 55 -3.66 12.76 -4.58
N SER A 56 -2.80 12.94 -3.57
CA SER A 56 -2.78 14.16 -2.75
C SER A 56 -2.29 15.37 -3.55
N VAL A 57 -1.26 15.19 -4.38
CA VAL A 57 -0.74 16.24 -5.30
C VAL A 57 -1.79 16.63 -6.34
N ALA A 58 -2.59 15.69 -6.82
CA ALA A 58 -3.70 15.94 -7.73
C ALA A 58 -4.91 16.63 -7.07
N GLY A 59 -4.91 16.79 -5.74
CA GLY A 59 -6.00 17.45 -5.01
C GLY A 59 -7.29 16.62 -4.94
N LEU A 60 -7.19 15.29 -5.00
CA LEU A 60 -8.36 14.42 -4.85
C LEU A 60 -9.02 14.61 -3.47
N ASP A 61 -10.34 14.53 -3.45
CA ASP A 61 -11.12 14.65 -2.23
C ASP A 61 -11.04 13.37 -1.38
N GLU A 62 -11.48 13.46 -0.12
CA GLU A 62 -11.40 12.35 0.83
C GLU A 62 -12.17 11.11 0.36
N ILE A 63 -13.26 11.28 -0.38
CA ILE A 63 -14.07 10.18 -0.90
C ILE A 63 -13.28 9.41 -1.96
N SER A 64 -12.68 10.14 -2.92
CA SER A 64 -11.86 9.53 -3.97
C SER A 64 -10.60 8.87 -3.41
N ILE A 65 -9.96 9.48 -2.40
CA ILE A 65 -8.81 8.88 -1.72
C ILE A 65 -9.20 7.57 -1.03
N ARG A 66 -10.34 7.51 -0.33
CA ARG A 66 -10.83 6.27 0.29
C ARG A 66 -11.08 5.18 -0.75
N ALA A 67 -11.73 5.54 -1.86
CA ALA A 67 -11.97 4.60 -2.96
C ALA A 67 -10.65 4.06 -3.53
N LEU A 68 -9.65 4.92 -3.71
CA LEU A 68 -8.31 4.51 -4.13
C LEU A 68 -7.65 3.58 -3.11
N VAL A 69 -7.73 3.87 -1.81
CA VAL A 69 -7.17 2.99 -0.75
C VAL A 69 -7.78 1.59 -0.81
N GLU A 70 -9.10 1.48 -0.96
CA GLU A 70 -9.79 0.18 -1.08
C GLU A 70 -9.35 -0.57 -2.35
N GLN A 71 -9.21 0.13 -3.48
CA GLN A 71 -8.68 -0.45 -4.71
C GLN A 71 -7.25 -0.97 -4.54
N LEU A 72 -6.39 -0.21 -3.87
CA LEU A 72 -5.01 -0.63 -3.58
C LEU A 72 -5.00 -1.89 -2.71
N HIS A 73 -5.81 -1.97 -1.65
CA HIS A 73 -5.92 -3.18 -0.82
C HIS A 73 -6.41 -4.39 -1.62
N ALA A 74 -7.44 -4.22 -2.44
CA ALA A 74 -7.98 -5.26 -3.30
C ALA A 74 -6.98 -5.73 -4.37
N SER A 75 -6.04 -4.87 -4.76
CA SER A 75 -5.01 -5.20 -5.76
C SER A 75 -3.86 -6.05 -5.22
N ARG A 76 -3.64 -6.11 -3.89
CA ARG A 76 -2.50 -6.83 -3.30
C ARG A 76 -2.39 -8.31 -3.70
N PRO A 77 -3.47 -9.12 -3.71
CA PRO A 77 -3.39 -10.50 -4.19
C PRO A 77 -3.09 -10.57 -5.69
N ARG A 78 -3.61 -9.63 -6.48
CA ARG A 78 -3.35 -9.55 -7.93
C ARG A 78 -1.88 -9.28 -8.22
N LEU A 79 -1.20 -8.49 -7.39
CA LEU A 79 0.23 -8.25 -7.52
C LEU A 79 1.04 -9.54 -7.30
N LEU A 80 0.67 -10.36 -6.32
CA LEU A 80 1.29 -11.66 -6.12
C LEU A 80 1.11 -12.54 -7.36
N ALA A 81 -0.11 -12.67 -7.86
CA ALA A 81 -0.40 -13.47 -9.06
C ALA A 81 0.46 -13.04 -10.26
N GLN A 82 0.60 -11.72 -10.50
CA GLN A 82 1.46 -11.19 -11.55
C GLN A 82 2.94 -11.49 -11.34
N GLN A 83 3.42 -11.47 -10.10
CA GLN A 83 4.83 -11.82 -9.81
C GLN A 83 5.09 -13.31 -9.98
N LEU A 84 4.16 -14.17 -9.57
CA LEU A 84 4.30 -15.62 -9.73
C LEU A 84 4.24 -16.04 -11.20
N GLU A 85 3.34 -15.45 -11.99
CA GLU A 85 3.28 -15.65 -13.44
C GLU A 85 4.61 -15.29 -14.12
N LYS A 86 5.20 -14.14 -13.76
CA LYS A 86 6.52 -13.72 -14.26
C LYS A 86 7.65 -14.70 -13.88
N LEU A 87 7.52 -15.37 -12.74
CA LEU A 87 8.49 -16.36 -12.26
C LEU A 87 8.19 -17.79 -12.75
N GLY A 88 7.08 -18.01 -13.48
CA GLY A 88 6.64 -19.33 -13.90
C GLY A 88 6.19 -20.22 -12.72
N LEU A 89 5.75 -19.63 -11.61
CA LEU A 89 5.36 -20.32 -10.39
C LEU A 89 3.83 -20.38 -10.25
N ALA A 90 3.33 -21.47 -9.67
CA ALA A 90 1.91 -21.62 -9.35
C ALA A 90 1.48 -20.67 -8.22
N ASP A 91 0.24 -20.16 -8.30
CA ASP A 91 -0.33 -19.26 -7.31
C ASP A 91 -0.83 -20.02 -6.07
N PRO A 92 -0.19 -19.87 -4.90
CA PRO A 92 -0.59 -20.57 -3.68
C PRO A 92 -1.89 -20.01 -3.08
N THR A 93 -2.39 -18.87 -3.56
CA THR A 93 -3.62 -18.25 -3.07
C THR A 93 -4.87 -18.75 -3.80
N LYS A 94 -4.72 -19.51 -4.89
CA LYS A 94 -5.81 -20.24 -5.52
C LYS A 94 -5.93 -21.60 -4.81
N PRO A 95 -7.06 -21.90 -4.13
CA PRO A 95 -7.29 -23.27 -3.69
C PRO A 95 -7.29 -24.18 -4.92
N GLY A 96 -6.70 -25.37 -4.75
CA GLY A 96 -6.53 -26.35 -5.82
C GLY A 96 -7.83 -26.55 -6.59
N VAL A 97 -7.71 -26.49 -7.92
CA VAL A 97 -8.69 -27.03 -8.87
C VAL A 97 -9.02 -28.47 -8.49
#